data_AF-A0A919JD09-F1
#
_entry.id   AF-A0A919JD09-F1
#
_cell.length_a   1.000
_cell.length_b   1.000
_cell.length_c   1.000
_cell.angle_alpha   90.00
_cell.angle_beta   90.00
_cell.angle_gamma   90.00
#
_symmetry.space_group_name_H-M   'P 1'
#
loop_
_entity.id
_entity.type
_entity.pdbx_description
1 polymer ?
#
loop_
_entity_poly.entity_id
_entity_poly.type
_entity_poly.pdbx_seq_one_letter_code
_entity_poly.pdbx_strand_id
1 'polypeptide(L)'
;MRRATTGTRSVTVFARIADGRAAAVRERLRSYRDRSPFAAVGGVHFARLVVLEHAVRQRRPADMSRRARLLDLLAHGGRPPRPDDLPHPYLMLTATVDGEPADFFRRLRRLGPDADAIWGDCAGYPGHRRPEPFVAFFADRSVRADYTFAGSPEGTVAQITDALRLRSRVAAFAATAPDDADGTLRGRFRTAVDLAEERVPAPGPVAELELPDIQGIVLRGFGDHCAAAHLFLRITSAAPARRWLRAVAPEVTAAAEVGDRPSRALHLGISHAGLARLGVPAEELAAFPEEFREGMYAREHVLSPGRGTGPWRAPFDAPGAVDIVLLLSATGAGELEPWLARLRAEAADSGGLRVVGEQRGDRMSDPEGDGSTFVEHFGFADGISQPRVAGYGRDTPGEVLPPGEFVLGLPDVDGDVAGRTLPPGLARNGSYLVYRKLEQDVPAFREMTAAVAAGFAGGADDVAAGLVGRRRDGELLAPCPAAAHVRRANPRGALPGGEKLSRRHLMLRRGIPYGPWLPSGAPADDAERGLLFLAVVGDPGRQFEFVQTEWMADGNAFGRGREQDVFTTAGGPGARILLTGSPPAYVPVPRPLVTCRGGEYFLMPGLDALRALGKSG
;
A
#
# COMPACT_ATOMS: atom_id res chain seq x y z
N MET A 1 -7.80 -16.58 -52.85
CA MET A 1 -6.61 -16.37 -52.01
C MET A 1 -7.05 -16.15 -50.58
N ARG A 2 -6.81 -17.11 -49.67
CA ARG A 2 -7.08 -16.96 -48.24
C ARG A 2 -6.09 -15.92 -47.68
N ARG A 3 -6.59 -14.80 -47.13
CA ARG A 3 -5.76 -13.86 -46.36
C ARG A 3 -5.16 -14.64 -45.19
N ALA A 4 -3.84 -14.70 -45.08
CA ALA A 4 -3.17 -15.25 -43.91
C ALA A 4 -3.60 -14.45 -42.68
N THR A 5 -4.19 -15.12 -41.70
CA THR A 5 -4.62 -14.57 -40.42
C THR A 5 -3.39 -14.19 -39.60
N THR A 6 -3.19 -12.89 -39.36
CA THR A 6 -2.12 -12.36 -38.50
C THR A 6 -2.50 -12.53 -37.03
N GLY A 7 -2.41 -13.76 -36.53
CA GLY A 7 -2.60 -14.07 -35.11
C GLY A 7 -1.35 -13.82 -34.26
N THR A 8 -1.49 -13.87 -32.94
CA THR A 8 -0.37 -13.75 -32.00
C THR A 8 0.35 -15.09 -31.86
N ARG A 9 1.68 -15.08 -31.96
CA ARG A 9 2.54 -16.25 -31.80
C ARG A 9 3.52 -16.04 -30.66
N SER A 10 3.70 -17.08 -29.84
CA SER A 10 4.82 -17.15 -28.91
C SER A 10 6.05 -17.64 -29.64
N VAL A 11 7.15 -16.94 -29.43
CA VAL A 11 8.44 -17.21 -30.03
C VAL A 11 9.44 -17.36 -28.91
N THR A 12 10.11 -18.50 -28.88
CA THR A 12 11.21 -18.74 -27.96
C THR A 12 12.44 -19.10 -28.77
N VAL A 13 13.48 -18.28 -28.67
CA VAL A 13 14.75 -18.50 -29.34
C VAL A 13 15.82 -18.79 -28.31
N PHE A 14 16.57 -19.87 -28.51
CA PHE A 14 17.74 -20.21 -27.69
C PHE A 14 19.01 -20.02 -28.52
N ALA A 15 19.75 -18.96 -28.24
CA ALA A 15 21.04 -18.71 -28.86
C ALA A 15 22.16 -19.12 -27.91
N ARG A 16 22.94 -20.15 -28.26
CA ARG A 16 24.11 -20.54 -27.47
C ARG A 16 25.07 -19.36 -27.38
N ILE A 17 25.41 -18.97 -26.16
CA ILE A 17 26.43 -17.98 -25.89
C ILE A 17 27.79 -18.68 -26.00
N ALA A 18 28.77 -18.04 -26.65
CA ALA A 18 30.12 -18.58 -26.71
C ALA A 18 30.69 -18.82 -25.30
N ASP A 19 31.44 -19.91 -25.13
CA ASP A 19 31.91 -20.34 -23.82
C ASP A 19 32.73 -19.23 -23.14
N GLY A 20 32.47 -18.99 -21.84
CA GLY A 20 33.09 -17.88 -21.09
C GLY A 20 32.50 -16.49 -21.33
N ARG A 21 31.55 -16.31 -22.26
CA ARG A 21 30.96 -14.98 -22.59
C ARG A 21 29.65 -14.66 -21.87
N ALA A 22 29.06 -15.61 -21.14
CA ALA A 22 27.76 -15.46 -20.48
C ALA A 22 27.68 -14.26 -19.52
N ALA A 23 28.74 -14.01 -18.75
CA ALA A 23 28.82 -12.87 -17.84
C ALA A 23 28.82 -11.53 -18.59
N ALA A 24 29.56 -11.45 -19.70
CA ALA A 24 29.61 -10.25 -20.54
C ALA A 24 28.26 -9.96 -21.22
N VAL A 25 27.57 -11.00 -21.70
CA VAL A 25 26.21 -10.88 -22.24
C VAL A 25 25.24 -10.39 -21.17
N ARG A 26 25.27 -10.96 -19.95
CA ARG A 26 24.42 -10.51 -18.83
C ARG A 26 24.65 -9.04 -18.51
N GLU A 27 25.90 -8.60 -18.53
CA GLU A 27 26.25 -7.21 -18.26
C GLU A 27 25.72 -6.27 -19.34
N ARG A 28 25.83 -6.64 -20.63
CA ARG A 28 25.20 -5.87 -21.72
C ARG A 28 23.68 -5.86 -21.63
N LEU A 29 23.03 -6.96 -21.27
CA LEU A 29 21.56 -6.97 -21.15
C LEU A 29 21.05 -6.03 -20.05
N ARG A 30 21.84 -5.80 -18.99
CA ARG A 30 21.48 -4.86 -17.92
C ARG A 30 21.36 -3.42 -18.45
N SER A 31 22.05 -3.05 -19.53
CA SER A 31 21.93 -1.72 -20.13
C SER A 31 20.55 -1.46 -20.77
N TYR A 32 19.73 -2.51 -20.96
CA TYR A 32 18.38 -2.44 -21.52
C TYR A 32 17.26 -2.49 -20.47
N ARG A 33 17.59 -2.45 -19.17
CA ARG A 33 16.63 -2.61 -18.07
C ARG A 33 15.51 -1.56 -18.08
N ASP A 34 15.87 -0.31 -18.38
CA ASP A 34 14.97 0.84 -18.20
C ASP A 34 14.26 1.23 -19.50
N ARG A 35 14.76 0.77 -20.65
CA ARG A 35 14.13 0.96 -21.95
C ARG A 35 14.23 -0.33 -22.74
N SER A 36 13.09 -1.01 -22.87
CA SER A 36 13.02 -2.22 -23.68
C SER A 36 13.39 -1.89 -25.14
N PRO A 37 14.43 -2.50 -25.71
CA PRO A 37 14.83 -2.26 -27.10
C PRO A 37 13.70 -2.71 -28.05
N PHE A 38 12.90 -3.69 -27.63
CA PHE A 38 11.78 -4.22 -28.39
C PHE A 38 10.61 -3.25 -28.56
N ALA A 39 10.57 -2.13 -27.85
CA ALA A 39 9.56 -1.08 -28.07
C ALA A 39 9.67 -0.45 -29.47
N ALA A 40 10.85 -0.49 -30.11
CA ALA A 40 11.06 -0.04 -31.48
C ALA A 40 10.59 -1.09 -32.54
N VAL A 41 10.18 -2.28 -32.09
CA VAL A 41 9.78 -3.40 -32.93
C VAL A 41 8.27 -3.53 -32.88
N GLY A 42 7.59 -3.14 -33.96
CA GLY A 42 6.13 -3.20 -34.03
C GLY A 42 5.57 -4.62 -33.89
N GLY A 43 4.40 -4.73 -33.26
CA GLY A 43 3.68 -5.99 -33.07
C GLY A 43 4.32 -6.91 -32.02
N VAL A 44 4.93 -6.35 -30.97
CA VAL A 44 5.45 -7.09 -29.82
C VAL A 44 4.56 -6.81 -28.61
N HIS A 45 3.89 -7.83 -28.10
CA HIS A 45 3.06 -7.75 -26.88
C HIS A 45 3.90 -7.89 -25.63
N PHE A 46 4.93 -8.73 -25.71
CA PHE A 46 5.83 -9.06 -24.62
C PHE A 46 7.15 -9.52 -25.24
N ALA A 47 8.27 -9.11 -24.66
CA ALA A 47 9.58 -9.67 -24.99
C ALA A 47 10.48 -9.65 -23.75
N ARG A 48 11.20 -10.75 -23.55
CA ARG A 48 12.10 -10.94 -22.41
C ARG A 48 13.37 -11.65 -22.88
N LEU A 49 14.51 -11.12 -22.45
CA LEU A 49 15.82 -11.73 -22.63
C LEU A 49 16.30 -12.30 -21.29
N VAL A 50 16.77 -13.54 -21.31
CA VAL A 50 17.31 -14.23 -20.13
C VAL A 50 18.57 -14.99 -20.52
N VAL A 51 19.65 -14.79 -19.77
CA VAL A 51 20.81 -15.69 -19.86
C VAL A 51 20.56 -16.90 -18.96
N LEU A 52 20.49 -18.07 -19.58
CA LEU A 52 20.26 -19.37 -18.97
C LEU A 52 21.57 -20.14 -18.90
N GLU A 53 22.02 -20.40 -17.67
CA GLU A 53 23.16 -21.27 -17.37
C GLU A 53 22.71 -22.55 -16.64
N HIS A 54 21.47 -22.50 -16.12
CA HIS A 54 20.82 -23.57 -15.37
C HIS A 54 19.40 -23.69 -15.93
N ALA A 55 18.89 -24.91 -16.08
CA ALA A 55 17.53 -25.19 -16.52
C ALA A 55 16.50 -24.64 -15.53
N VAL A 56 16.84 -24.57 -14.24
CA VAL A 56 16.04 -23.96 -13.16
C VAL A 56 16.94 -23.07 -12.29
N ARG A 57 16.75 -21.75 -12.31
CA ARG A 57 17.45 -20.82 -11.40
C ARG A 57 16.68 -20.71 -10.08
N GLN A 58 17.10 -21.45 -9.06
CA GLN A 58 16.65 -21.25 -7.68
C GLN A 58 17.84 -20.85 -6.81
N ARG A 59 17.92 -19.56 -6.42
CA ARG A 59 18.89 -19.08 -5.42
C ARG A 59 18.16 -18.84 -4.10
N ARG A 60 18.57 -19.54 -3.03
CA ARG A 60 18.27 -19.17 -1.65
C ARG A 60 19.18 -18.00 -1.22
N PRO A 61 18.65 -16.91 -0.64
CA PRO A 61 19.44 -16.03 0.22
C PRO A 61 19.95 -16.82 1.43
N ALA A 62 21.18 -16.56 1.85
CA ALA A 62 21.89 -17.36 2.86
C ALA A 62 21.33 -17.24 4.29
N ASP A 63 20.32 -16.40 4.54
CA ASP A 63 19.80 -16.11 5.89
C ASP A 63 18.31 -16.49 6.12
N MET A 64 17.63 -17.13 5.16
CA MET A 64 16.19 -17.41 5.32
C MET A 64 15.89 -18.63 6.21
N SER A 65 15.26 -18.37 7.36
CA SER A 65 14.54 -19.37 8.15
C SER A 65 13.05 -19.47 7.75
N ARG A 66 12.62 -20.70 7.46
CA ARG A 66 11.28 -21.34 7.47
C ARG A 66 9.97 -20.69 6.96
N ARG A 67 9.88 -19.48 6.39
CA ARG A 67 8.65 -19.09 5.63
C ARG A 67 8.94 -19.00 4.13
N ALA A 68 8.64 -20.08 3.42
CA ALA A 68 8.81 -20.22 1.98
C ALA A 68 7.70 -19.50 1.21
N ARG A 69 8.02 -18.96 0.03
CA ARG A 69 7.02 -18.45 -0.92
C ARG A 69 6.05 -19.58 -1.30
N LEU A 70 4.77 -19.27 -1.41
CA LEU A 70 3.66 -20.19 -1.73
C LEU A 70 3.97 -21.16 -2.89
N LEU A 71 4.76 -20.74 -3.88
CA LEU A 71 5.17 -21.56 -5.03
C LEU A 71 6.22 -22.64 -4.71
N ASP A 72 7.11 -22.42 -3.74
CA ASP A 72 8.21 -23.34 -3.42
C ASP A 72 7.76 -24.56 -2.60
N LEU A 73 6.67 -24.42 -1.81
CA LEU A 73 6.09 -25.50 -0.99
C LEU A 73 5.28 -26.51 -1.81
N LEU A 74 4.64 -26.06 -2.90
CA LEU A 74 3.77 -26.91 -3.72
C LEU A 74 4.54 -27.81 -4.69
N ALA A 75 5.73 -27.39 -5.14
CA ALA A 75 6.44 -28.07 -6.23
C ALA A 75 7.41 -29.18 -5.80
N HIS A 76 7.98 -29.14 -4.58
CA HIS A 76 9.18 -29.95 -4.26
C HIS A 76 9.16 -30.73 -2.93
N GLY A 77 8.03 -30.78 -2.20
CA GLY A 77 7.84 -31.72 -1.09
C GLY A 77 8.92 -31.72 0.00
N GLY A 78 9.62 -30.59 0.20
CA GLY A 78 10.64 -30.46 1.25
C GLY A 78 12.05 -30.99 0.93
N ARG A 79 12.37 -31.40 -0.31
CA ARG A 79 13.77 -31.69 -0.71
C ARG A 79 14.47 -30.44 -1.27
N PRO A 80 15.77 -30.21 -0.97
CA PRO A 80 16.51 -29.12 -1.59
C PRO A 80 16.67 -29.39 -3.09
N PRO A 81 16.23 -28.47 -3.96
CA PRO A 81 16.38 -28.62 -5.40
C PRO A 81 17.86 -28.48 -5.79
N ARG A 82 18.37 -29.43 -6.58
CA ARG A 82 19.68 -29.30 -7.22
C ARG A 82 19.52 -28.47 -8.50
N PRO A 83 20.42 -27.50 -8.79
CA PRO A 83 20.42 -26.84 -10.09
C PRO A 83 20.73 -27.87 -11.17
N ASP A 84 19.82 -28.04 -12.14
CA ASP A 84 20.14 -28.77 -13.36
C ASP A 84 20.92 -27.82 -14.28
N ASP A 85 22.25 -27.98 -14.33
CA ASP A 85 23.13 -27.15 -15.15
C ASP A 85 22.95 -27.48 -16.64
N LEU A 86 22.86 -26.45 -17.49
CA LEU A 86 22.84 -26.65 -18.93
C LEU A 86 24.27 -26.88 -19.43
N PRO A 87 24.48 -27.72 -20.47
CA PRO A 87 25.82 -28.01 -20.99
C PRO A 87 26.54 -26.77 -21.54
N HIS A 88 25.80 -25.73 -21.92
CA HIS A 88 26.31 -24.44 -22.35
C HIS A 88 25.40 -23.31 -21.83
N PRO A 89 25.91 -22.08 -21.70
CA PRO A 89 25.07 -20.92 -21.48
C PRO A 89 24.27 -20.57 -22.75
N TYR A 90 23.00 -20.25 -22.60
CA TYR A 90 22.11 -19.81 -23.68
C TYR A 90 21.54 -18.43 -23.39
N LEU A 91 21.44 -17.59 -24.40
CA LEU A 91 20.61 -16.41 -24.40
C LEU A 91 19.22 -16.81 -24.91
N MET A 92 18.25 -16.84 -24.01
CA MET A 92 16.86 -17.08 -24.34
C MET A 92 16.15 -15.76 -24.60
N LEU A 93 15.54 -15.64 -25.78
CA LEU A 93 14.51 -14.65 -26.07
C LEU A 93 13.16 -15.35 -25.98
N THR A 94 12.26 -14.85 -25.14
CA THR A 94 10.84 -15.22 -25.18
C THR A 94 10.04 -13.99 -25.56
N ALA A 95 9.22 -14.10 -26.60
CA ALA A 95 8.39 -13.00 -27.05
C ALA A 95 7.00 -13.49 -27.47
N THR A 96 6.02 -12.60 -27.36
CA THR A 96 4.67 -12.79 -27.88
C THR A 96 4.43 -11.70 -28.91
N VAL A 97 4.21 -12.09 -30.16
CA VAL A 97 4.31 -11.19 -31.32
C VAL A 97 3.19 -11.41 -32.33
N ASP A 98 2.86 -10.37 -33.09
CA ASP A 98 1.89 -10.44 -34.18
C ASP A 98 2.50 -11.11 -35.42
N GLY A 99 1.73 -12.01 -36.01
CA GLY A 99 2.04 -12.67 -37.27
C GLY A 99 3.08 -13.79 -37.13
N GLU A 100 3.63 -14.20 -38.27
CA GLU A 100 4.57 -15.33 -38.30
C GLU A 100 5.92 -14.94 -37.68
N PRO A 101 6.60 -15.84 -36.94
CA PRO A 101 7.88 -15.56 -36.29
C PRO A 101 8.95 -15.02 -37.25
N ALA A 102 8.95 -15.48 -38.50
CA ALA A 102 9.85 -15.00 -39.55
C ALA A 102 9.69 -13.49 -39.83
N ASP A 103 8.45 -12.99 -39.82
CA ASP A 103 8.17 -11.56 -40.02
C ASP A 103 8.64 -10.75 -38.81
N PHE A 104 8.48 -11.29 -37.60
CA PHE A 104 9.02 -10.70 -36.38
C PHE A 104 10.55 -10.61 -36.44
N PHE A 105 11.27 -11.66 -36.87
CA PHE A 105 12.73 -11.60 -36.99
C PHE A 105 13.20 -10.57 -38.03
N ARG A 106 12.44 -10.35 -39.11
CA ARG A 106 12.71 -9.22 -40.03
C ARG A 106 12.55 -7.88 -39.35
N ARG A 107 11.49 -7.69 -38.55
CA ARG A 107 11.26 -6.45 -37.77
C ARG A 107 12.28 -6.27 -36.66
N LEU A 108 12.79 -7.36 -36.08
CA LEU A 108 13.79 -7.35 -35.02
C LEU A 108 15.11 -6.69 -35.47
N ARG A 109 15.39 -6.65 -36.77
CA ARG A 109 16.51 -5.87 -37.32
C ARG A 109 16.41 -4.37 -37.07
N ARG A 110 15.22 -3.84 -36.78
CA ARG A 110 15.02 -2.42 -36.41
C ARG A 110 15.67 -2.05 -35.08
N LEU A 111 16.07 -3.03 -34.29
CA LEU A 111 16.97 -2.81 -33.16
C LEU A 111 18.33 -2.24 -33.60
N GLY A 112 18.73 -2.45 -34.85
CA GLY A 112 19.96 -1.88 -35.38
C GLY A 112 21.19 -2.37 -34.60
N PRO A 113 22.11 -1.46 -34.21
CA PRO A 113 23.30 -1.81 -33.41
C PRO A 113 22.98 -2.56 -32.12
N ASP A 114 21.79 -2.36 -31.52
CA ASP A 114 21.40 -3.07 -30.30
C ASP A 114 21.26 -4.58 -30.54
N ALA A 115 20.87 -5.01 -31.73
CA ALA A 115 20.86 -6.43 -32.04
C ALA A 115 22.28 -7.01 -32.05
N ASP A 116 23.27 -6.28 -32.56
CA ASP A 116 24.66 -6.74 -32.52
C ASP A 116 25.21 -6.77 -31.09
N ALA A 117 24.82 -5.82 -30.24
CA ALA A 117 25.19 -5.83 -28.84
C ALA A 117 24.56 -7.01 -28.08
N ILE A 118 23.30 -7.32 -28.34
CA ILE A 118 22.56 -8.38 -27.64
C ILE A 118 23.06 -9.76 -28.07
N TRP A 119 23.17 -10.02 -29.37
CA TRP A 119 23.47 -11.35 -29.91
C TRP A 119 24.90 -11.54 -30.43
N GLY A 120 25.75 -10.52 -30.43
CA GLY A 120 27.11 -10.57 -30.98
C GLY A 120 28.03 -11.64 -30.39
N ASP A 121 27.83 -12.01 -29.13
CA ASP A 121 28.56 -13.09 -28.46
C ASP A 121 27.86 -14.46 -28.56
N CYS A 122 26.75 -14.55 -29.29
CA CYS A 122 26.09 -15.82 -29.56
C CYS A 122 26.74 -16.52 -30.74
N ALA A 123 26.98 -17.82 -30.60
CA ALA A 123 27.66 -18.61 -31.61
C ALA A 123 26.90 -18.59 -32.95
N GLY A 124 27.59 -18.12 -33.99
CA GLY A 124 27.06 -18.04 -35.36
C GLY A 124 26.17 -16.83 -35.64
N TYR A 125 26.14 -15.81 -34.78
CA TYR A 125 25.39 -14.57 -35.06
C TYR A 125 26.00 -13.78 -36.23
N PRO A 126 25.23 -13.40 -37.27
CA PRO A 126 25.77 -12.86 -38.52
C PRO A 126 25.78 -11.33 -38.61
N GLY A 127 25.25 -10.62 -37.60
CA GLY A 127 25.10 -9.16 -37.60
C GLY A 127 23.79 -8.67 -38.24
N HIS A 128 23.22 -7.58 -37.71
CA HIS A 128 21.91 -7.03 -38.13
C HIS A 128 21.90 -6.44 -39.55
N ARG A 129 23.07 -6.02 -40.05
CA ARG A 129 23.23 -5.44 -41.40
C ARG A 129 23.01 -6.46 -42.51
N ARG A 130 23.12 -7.77 -42.22
CA ARG A 130 22.94 -8.85 -43.19
C ARG A 130 21.51 -9.44 -43.05
N PRO A 131 20.55 -9.04 -43.90
CA PRO A 131 19.12 -9.36 -43.71
C PRO A 131 18.82 -10.85 -43.67
N GLU A 132 19.17 -11.57 -44.74
CA GLU A 132 18.85 -13.00 -44.87
C GLU A 132 19.58 -13.86 -43.81
N PRO A 133 20.90 -13.69 -43.59
CA PRO A 133 21.58 -14.43 -42.53
C PRO A 133 21.00 -14.13 -41.14
N PHE A 134 20.64 -12.88 -40.85
CA PHE A 134 20.09 -12.50 -39.55
C PHE A 134 18.76 -13.21 -39.27
N VAL A 135 17.83 -13.22 -40.23
CA VAL A 135 16.55 -13.91 -40.07
C VAL A 135 16.75 -15.41 -39.89
N ALA A 136 17.63 -16.02 -40.70
CA ALA A 136 17.96 -17.44 -40.60
C ALA A 136 18.53 -17.80 -39.22
N PHE A 137 19.41 -16.96 -38.66
CA PHE A 137 19.98 -17.18 -37.32
C PHE A 137 18.91 -17.37 -36.24
N PHE A 138 17.87 -16.53 -36.24
CA PHE A 138 16.78 -16.62 -35.27
C PHE A 138 15.79 -17.75 -35.59
N ALA A 139 15.49 -17.97 -36.87
CA ALA A 139 14.59 -19.04 -37.30
C ALA A 139 15.15 -20.42 -36.91
N ASP A 140 16.43 -20.67 -37.18
CA ASP A 140 17.10 -21.94 -36.89
C ASP A 140 17.21 -22.23 -35.37
N ARG A 141 17.17 -21.17 -34.56
CA ARG A 141 17.29 -21.24 -33.09
C ARG A 141 15.96 -21.08 -32.37
N SER A 142 14.88 -20.92 -33.13
CA SER A 142 13.53 -20.82 -32.60
C SER A 142 13.03 -22.22 -32.28
N VAL A 143 12.67 -22.45 -31.03
CA VAL A 143 11.99 -23.67 -30.61
C VAL A 143 10.50 -23.40 -30.61
N ARG A 144 9.73 -24.32 -31.19
CA ARG A 144 8.27 -24.29 -31.11
C ARG A 144 7.88 -24.56 -29.66
N ALA A 145 7.49 -23.51 -28.95
CA ALA A 145 7.12 -23.60 -27.55
C ALA A 145 5.60 -23.84 -27.43
N ASP A 146 5.18 -25.11 -27.55
CA ASP A 146 3.77 -25.50 -27.51
C ASP A 146 3.08 -25.32 -26.14
N TYR A 147 3.85 -25.02 -25.09
CA TYR A 147 3.36 -24.84 -23.71
C TYR A 147 3.24 -23.36 -23.27
N THR A 148 3.53 -22.40 -24.15
CA THR A 148 3.41 -20.97 -23.82
C THR A 148 2.03 -20.47 -24.27
N PHE A 149 1.16 -20.13 -23.31
CA PHE A 149 -0.21 -19.72 -23.63
C PHE A 149 -0.26 -18.22 -23.97
N ALA A 150 -0.47 -17.91 -25.25
CA ALA A 150 -0.92 -16.58 -25.67
C ALA A 150 -2.45 -16.53 -25.48
N GLY A 151 -2.93 -15.65 -24.59
CA GLY A 151 -4.35 -15.61 -24.21
C GLY A 151 -5.34 -15.34 -25.35
N SER A 152 -4.86 -14.83 -26.50
CA SER A 152 -5.67 -14.51 -27.68
C SER A 152 -4.89 -14.83 -28.97
N PRO A 153 -4.81 -16.11 -29.38
CA PRO A 153 -3.90 -16.57 -30.44
C PRO A 153 -4.23 -16.04 -31.83
N GLU A 154 -5.46 -15.57 -32.07
CA GLU A 154 -5.87 -14.96 -33.35
C GLU A 154 -5.95 -13.43 -33.31
N GLY A 155 -5.75 -12.81 -32.14
CA GLY A 155 -5.83 -11.36 -31.99
C GLY A 155 -4.47 -10.69 -32.23
N THR A 156 -4.47 -9.53 -32.87
CA THR A 156 -3.31 -8.62 -32.91
C THR A 156 -3.22 -7.76 -31.64
N VAL A 157 -2.08 -7.08 -31.39
CA VAL A 157 -1.92 -6.15 -30.25
C VAL A 157 -3.09 -5.16 -30.18
N ALA A 158 -3.45 -4.56 -31.32
CA ALA A 158 -4.54 -3.60 -31.41
C ALA A 158 -5.89 -4.24 -31.05
N GLN A 159 -6.21 -5.39 -31.65
CA GLN A 159 -7.47 -6.09 -31.43
C GLN A 159 -7.64 -6.61 -30.01
N ILE A 160 -6.56 -7.10 -29.36
CA ILE A 160 -6.63 -7.55 -27.97
C ILE A 160 -6.87 -6.36 -27.06
N THR A 161 -6.18 -5.25 -27.31
CA THR A 161 -6.37 -4.00 -26.58
C THR A 161 -7.81 -3.51 -26.72
N ASP A 162 -8.36 -3.55 -27.93
CA ASP A 162 -9.75 -3.16 -28.21
C ASP A 162 -10.77 -4.15 -27.66
N ALA A 163 -10.49 -5.46 -27.68
CA ALA A 163 -11.35 -6.50 -27.11
C ALA A 163 -11.39 -6.46 -25.58
N LEU A 164 -10.27 -6.16 -24.92
CA LEU A 164 -10.22 -5.94 -23.46
C LEU A 164 -11.05 -4.70 -23.08
N ARG A 165 -10.99 -3.65 -23.90
CA ARG A 165 -11.85 -2.47 -23.73
C ARG A 165 -13.32 -2.79 -23.98
N LEU A 166 -13.66 -3.58 -25.00
CA LEU A 166 -15.03 -4.01 -25.30
C LEU A 166 -15.62 -4.92 -24.22
N ARG A 167 -14.85 -5.91 -23.73
CA ARG A 167 -15.29 -6.85 -22.68
C ARG A 167 -15.70 -6.13 -21.41
N SER A 168 -14.92 -5.13 -20.99
CA SER A 168 -15.26 -4.30 -19.82
C SER A 168 -16.58 -3.53 -20.02
N ARG A 169 -16.86 -3.03 -21.22
CA ARG A 169 -18.13 -2.34 -21.55
C ARG A 169 -19.33 -3.29 -21.58
N VAL A 170 -19.18 -4.48 -22.15
CA VAL A 170 -20.26 -5.49 -22.21
C VAL A 170 -20.58 -6.05 -20.83
N ALA A 171 -19.58 -6.28 -19.97
CA ALA A 171 -19.79 -6.72 -18.60
C ALA A 171 -20.57 -5.69 -17.78
N ALA A 172 -20.29 -4.39 -17.98
CA ALA A 172 -21.02 -3.31 -17.33
C ALA A 172 -22.48 -3.20 -17.83
N PHE A 173 -22.72 -3.38 -19.14
CA PHE A 173 -24.09 -3.43 -19.69
C PHE A 173 -24.88 -4.63 -19.14
N ALA A 174 -24.27 -5.82 -19.10
CA ALA A 174 -24.93 -7.04 -18.63
C ALA A 174 -25.32 -6.98 -17.14
N ALA A 175 -24.53 -6.30 -16.31
CA ALA A 175 -24.84 -6.11 -14.89
C ALA A 175 -26.06 -5.18 -14.64
N THR A 176 -26.56 -4.49 -15.67
CA THR A 176 -27.60 -3.46 -15.56
C THR A 176 -28.77 -3.67 -16.53
N ALA A 177 -28.80 -4.78 -17.26
CA ALA A 177 -29.89 -5.15 -18.14
C ALA A 177 -30.99 -5.88 -17.34
N PRO A 178 -32.21 -5.35 -17.24
CA PRO A 178 -33.32 -6.03 -16.56
C PRO A 178 -33.82 -7.26 -17.36
N ASP A 179 -34.43 -8.23 -16.67
CA ASP A 179 -34.80 -9.56 -17.20
C ASP A 179 -35.96 -9.60 -18.20
N ASP A 180 -36.67 -8.49 -18.46
CA ASP A 180 -37.88 -8.51 -19.29
C ASP A 180 -37.62 -8.22 -20.78
N ALA A 181 -38.30 -9.02 -21.61
CA ALA A 181 -38.24 -9.01 -23.07
C ALA A 181 -38.95 -7.78 -23.64
N ASP A 182 -38.21 -6.68 -23.84
CA ASP A 182 -38.73 -5.54 -24.59
C ASP A 182 -37.77 -5.01 -25.66
N GLY A 183 -38.34 -4.55 -26.78
CA GLY A 183 -37.65 -4.30 -28.06
C GLY A 183 -36.57 -3.20 -28.04
N THR A 184 -36.34 -2.54 -26.90
CA THR A 184 -35.40 -1.42 -26.71
C THR A 184 -34.00 -1.86 -26.27
N LEU A 185 -33.87 -3.09 -25.76
CA LEU A 185 -32.60 -3.66 -25.26
C LEU A 185 -31.52 -3.69 -26.36
N ARG A 186 -31.95 -3.97 -27.59
CA ARG A 186 -31.09 -4.01 -28.78
C ARG A 186 -30.55 -2.64 -29.18
N GLY A 187 -31.32 -1.56 -28.93
CA GLY A 187 -30.87 -0.18 -29.17
C GLY A 187 -29.84 0.26 -28.12
N ARG A 188 -30.11 -0.03 -26.84
CA ARG A 188 -29.21 0.30 -25.73
C ARG A 188 -27.89 -0.47 -25.80
N PHE A 189 -27.93 -1.75 -26.19
CA PHE A 189 -26.71 -2.53 -26.43
C PHE A 189 -25.86 -1.92 -27.55
N ARG A 190 -26.48 -1.46 -28.65
CA ARG A 190 -25.77 -0.82 -29.77
C ARG A 190 -25.12 0.50 -29.36
N THR A 191 -25.77 1.30 -28.53
CA THR A 191 -25.18 2.53 -27.97
C THR A 191 -24.02 2.26 -27.01
N ALA A 192 -24.07 1.18 -26.22
CA ALA A 192 -23.03 0.86 -25.23
C ALA A 192 -21.69 0.35 -25.84
N VAL A 193 -21.71 -0.09 -27.10
CA VAL A 193 -20.51 -0.62 -27.79
C VAL A 193 -19.84 0.40 -28.72
N ASP A 194 -20.42 1.58 -28.94
CA ASP A 194 -19.80 2.63 -29.75
C ASP A 194 -18.85 3.51 -28.92
N LEU A 195 -17.72 3.84 -29.53
CA LEU A 195 -16.54 4.45 -28.92
C LEU A 195 -16.72 5.98 -28.82
N ALA A 196 -17.15 6.45 -27.66
CA ALA A 196 -16.88 7.80 -27.20
C ALA A 196 -16.38 7.74 -25.75
N GLU A 197 -15.33 8.52 -25.48
CA GLU A 197 -14.62 8.67 -24.21
C GLU A 197 -15.58 8.69 -23.01
N GLU A 198 -15.30 7.93 -21.92
CA GLU A 198 -15.52 8.44 -20.55
C GLU A 198 -15.10 7.50 -19.40
N ARG A 199 -14.52 8.16 -18.39
CA ARG A 199 -14.75 8.13 -16.93
C ARG A 199 -14.94 6.79 -16.20
N VAL A 200 -14.14 6.68 -15.13
CA VAL A 200 -14.39 5.86 -13.94
C VAL A 200 -15.86 6.01 -13.50
N PRO A 201 -16.64 4.93 -13.36
CA PRO A 201 -18.05 5.03 -13.02
C PRO A 201 -18.23 5.55 -11.59
N ALA A 202 -19.30 6.34 -11.38
CA ALA A 202 -19.80 6.67 -10.05
C ALA A 202 -20.17 5.38 -9.30
N PRO A 203 -20.00 5.32 -7.97
CA PRO A 203 -20.33 4.13 -7.18
C PRO A 203 -21.77 3.69 -7.47
N GLY A 204 -21.97 2.39 -7.69
CA GLY A 204 -23.30 1.77 -7.76
C GLY A 204 -24.10 2.05 -6.47
N PRO A 205 -25.40 1.70 -6.43
CA PRO A 205 -26.27 2.04 -5.31
C PRO A 205 -25.59 1.63 -4.00
N VAL A 206 -25.22 2.65 -3.22
CA VAL A 206 -24.49 2.48 -1.97
C VAL A 206 -25.43 1.71 -1.05
N ALA A 207 -25.00 0.54 -0.56
CA ALA A 207 -25.69 -0.09 0.56
C ALA A 207 -25.83 0.97 1.65
N GLU A 208 -27.06 1.27 2.06
CA GLU A 208 -27.34 2.37 2.97
C GLU A 208 -26.49 2.22 4.24
N LEU A 209 -25.68 3.23 4.55
CA LEU A 209 -24.79 3.17 5.71
C LEU A 209 -25.63 3.22 6.97
N GLU A 210 -25.47 2.23 7.84
CA GLU A 210 -26.12 2.20 9.15
C GLU A 210 -25.35 3.09 10.14
N LEU A 211 -25.47 4.40 9.94
CA LEU A 211 -24.77 5.42 10.71
C LEU A 211 -24.92 5.29 12.24
N PRO A 212 -26.06 4.83 12.79
CA PRO A 212 -26.20 4.60 14.24
C PRO A 212 -25.40 3.40 14.76
N ASP A 213 -24.89 2.52 13.90
CA ASP A 213 -24.11 1.34 14.28
C ASP A 213 -22.61 1.50 14.01
N ILE A 214 -22.21 2.45 13.16
CA ILE A 214 -20.81 2.71 12.82
C ILE A 214 -20.23 3.72 13.82
N GLN A 215 -19.04 3.47 14.38
CA GLN A 215 -18.32 4.45 15.20
C GLN A 215 -17.91 5.69 14.38
N GLY A 216 -18.11 6.89 14.92
CA GLY A 216 -18.00 8.14 14.16
C GLY A 216 -16.65 8.42 13.51
N ILE A 217 -15.55 8.13 14.22
CA ILE A 217 -14.18 8.34 13.74
C ILE A 217 -13.85 7.56 12.45
N VAL A 218 -14.56 6.45 12.20
CA VAL A 218 -14.40 5.62 11.01
C VAL A 218 -14.72 6.44 9.76
N LEU A 219 -15.87 7.12 9.74
CA LEU A 219 -16.33 7.86 8.56
C LEU A 219 -15.82 9.31 8.53
N ARG A 220 -15.55 9.92 9.68
CA ARG A 220 -15.21 11.35 9.75
C ARG A 220 -14.29 11.70 10.91
N GLY A 221 -13.30 12.55 10.63
CA GLY A 221 -12.46 13.16 11.68
C GLY A 221 -13.17 14.34 12.36
N PHE A 222 -12.81 14.59 13.62
CA PHE A 222 -13.35 15.67 14.43
C PHE A 222 -12.47 16.91 14.32
N GLY A 223 -12.62 17.63 13.21
CA GLY A 223 -11.78 18.76 12.83
C GLY A 223 -11.90 20.01 13.71
N ASP A 224 -12.64 19.99 14.81
CA ASP A 224 -12.68 21.06 15.83
C ASP A 224 -12.09 20.61 17.17
N HIS A 225 -11.76 19.32 17.31
CA HIS A 225 -11.21 18.78 18.53
C HIS A 225 -9.72 19.09 18.59
N CYS A 226 -9.31 19.91 19.57
CA CYS A 226 -7.93 20.33 19.73
C CYS A 226 -7.17 19.53 20.81
N ALA A 227 -7.88 18.79 21.65
CA ALA A 227 -7.29 17.97 22.71
C ALA A 227 -7.73 16.51 22.56
N ALA A 228 -6.79 15.57 22.68
CA ALA A 228 -7.05 14.14 22.65
C ALA A 228 -6.30 13.38 23.74
N ALA A 229 -6.93 12.30 24.20
CA ALA A 229 -6.32 11.34 25.11
C ALA A 229 -6.66 9.92 24.67
N HIS A 230 -5.65 9.06 24.64
CA HIS A 230 -5.81 7.64 24.35
C HIS A 230 -5.53 6.83 25.61
N LEU A 231 -6.54 6.16 26.15
CA LEU A 231 -6.43 5.34 27.36
C LEU A 231 -6.31 3.87 26.96
N PHE A 232 -5.27 3.20 27.45
CA PHE A 232 -4.99 1.79 27.15
C PHE A 232 -5.31 0.93 28.36
N LEU A 233 -6.12 -0.11 28.13
CA LEU A 233 -6.60 -1.00 29.18
C LEU A 233 -6.18 -2.44 28.88
N ARG A 234 -5.95 -3.21 29.95
CA ARG A 234 -5.77 -4.65 29.93
C ARG A 234 -6.88 -5.32 30.71
N ILE A 235 -7.43 -6.39 30.16
CA ILE A 235 -8.47 -7.19 30.79
C ILE A 235 -7.82 -8.14 31.79
N THR A 236 -8.25 -8.05 33.04
CA THR A 236 -7.85 -8.94 34.14
C THR A 236 -8.92 -9.96 34.47
N SER A 237 -10.20 -9.66 34.18
CA SER A 237 -11.32 -10.58 34.35
C SER A 237 -12.43 -10.28 33.35
N ALA A 238 -12.88 -11.31 32.63
CA ALA A 238 -13.82 -11.17 31.52
C ALA A 238 -15.19 -10.63 31.97
N ALA A 239 -15.82 -11.21 33.00
CA ALA A 239 -17.18 -10.84 33.37
C ALA A 239 -17.31 -9.38 33.85
N PRO A 240 -16.44 -8.85 34.74
CA PRO A 240 -16.48 -7.43 35.09
C PRO A 240 -16.09 -6.51 33.92
N ALA A 241 -15.15 -6.91 33.06
CA ALA A 241 -14.81 -6.14 31.86
C ALA A 241 -15.99 -6.04 30.88
N ARG A 242 -16.75 -7.13 30.66
CA ARG A 242 -17.96 -7.14 29.84
C ARG A 242 -19.06 -6.23 30.43
N ARG A 243 -19.22 -6.20 31.76
CA ARG A 243 -20.15 -5.26 32.43
C ARG A 243 -19.73 -3.81 32.20
N TRP A 244 -18.44 -3.50 32.33
CA TRP A 244 -17.91 -2.17 32.05
C TRP A 244 -18.09 -1.77 30.58
N LEU A 245 -17.80 -2.68 29.63
CA LEU A 245 -18.03 -2.47 28.20
C LEU A 245 -19.50 -2.15 27.90
N ARG A 246 -20.44 -2.84 28.56
CA ARG A 246 -21.87 -2.53 28.42
C ARG A 246 -22.23 -1.14 28.93
N ALA A 247 -21.59 -0.70 30.02
CA ALA A 247 -21.84 0.61 30.61
C ALA A 247 -21.26 1.75 29.75
N VAL A 248 -20.10 1.55 29.12
CA VAL A 248 -19.45 2.57 28.27
C VAL A 248 -19.98 2.60 26.84
N ALA A 249 -20.56 1.50 26.33
CA ALA A 249 -21.03 1.41 24.94
C ALA A 249 -22.01 2.53 24.51
N PRO A 250 -22.95 3.02 25.36
CA PRO A 250 -23.80 4.15 25.02
C PRO A 250 -23.07 5.50 24.90
N GLU A 251 -21.84 5.62 25.42
CA GLU A 251 -21.02 6.82 25.30
C GLU A 251 -20.15 6.86 24.04
N VAL A 252 -20.02 5.72 23.35
CA VAL A 252 -19.25 5.64 22.10
C VAL A 252 -20.01 6.38 21.00
N THR A 253 -19.36 7.39 20.43
CA THR A 253 -19.96 8.30 19.46
C THR A 253 -20.21 7.59 18.14
N ALA A 254 -21.47 7.55 17.71
CA ALA A 254 -21.88 6.99 16.43
C ALA A 254 -21.65 7.96 15.27
N ALA A 255 -21.56 7.43 14.05
CA ALA A 255 -21.43 8.24 12.84
C ALA A 255 -22.66 9.12 12.56
N ALA A 256 -23.83 8.71 13.07
CA ALA A 256 -25.06 9.49 13.02
C ALA A 256 -24.96 10.80 13.82
N GLU A 257 -24.19 10.82 14.91
CA GLU A 257 -24.07 11.97 15.83
C GLU A 257 -23.02 12.99 15.36
N VAL A 258 -22.14 12.62 14.43
CA VAL A 258 -21.04 13.50 13.98
C VAL A 258 -21.56 14.76 13.28
N GLY A 259 -22.76 14.70 12.69
CA GLY A 259 -23.42 15.85 12.08
C GLY A 259 -23.64 17.01 13.06
N ASP A 260 -23.84 16.69 14.33
CA ASP A 260 -24.17 17.65 15.40
C ASP A 260 -22.94 18.37 15.95
N ARG A 261 -21.73 18.03 15.46
CA ARG A 261 -20.44 18.58 15.92
C ARG A 261 -20.33 18.52 17.45
N PRO A 262 -20.35 17.32 18.05
CA PRO A 262 -20.32 17.18 19.49
C PRO A 262 -19.05 17.82 20.07
N SER A 263 -19.11 18.41 21.26
CA SER A 263 -17.94 19.04 21.91
C SER A 263 -16.87 18.03 22.35
N ARG A 264 -17.25 16.76 22.45
CA ARG A 264 -16.39 15.64 22.81
C ARG A 264 -16.85 14.36 22.11
N ALA A 265 -15.94 13.45 21.81
CA ALA A 265 -16.24 12.17 21.19
C ALA A 265 -15.37 11.04 21.74
N LEU A 266 -15.97 9.85 21.89
CA LEU A 266 -15.35 8.63 22.39
C LEU A 266 -15.46 7.54 21.35
N HIS A 267 -14.35 6.87 21.09
CA HIS A 267 -14.29 5.69 20.25
C HIS A 267 -13.52 4.58 20.93
N LEU A 268 -13.78 3.33 20.55
CA LEU A 268 -13.24 2.16 21.23
C LEU A 268 -12.74 1.12 20.21
N GLY A 269 -11.54 0.63 20.45
CA GLY A 269 -10.96 -0.52 19.73
C GLY A 269 -10.57 -1.64 20.69
N ILE A 270 -10.67 -2.89 20.24
CA ILE A 270 -10.33 -4.11 20.99
C ILE A 270 -9.29 -4.91 20.19
N SER A 271 -8.15 -5.25 20.78
CA SER A 271 -7.13 -6.05 20.12
C SER A 271 -7.57 -7.52 20.02
N HIS A 272 -6.89 -8.31 19.19
CA HIS A 272 -7.17 -9.75 19.11
C HIS A 272 -7.01 -10.44 20.47
N ALA A 273 -5.97 -10.07 21.24
CA ALA A 273 -5.78 -10.56 22.61
C ALA A 273 -6.92 -10.12 23.55
N GLY A 274 -7.44 -8.90 23.34
CA GLY A 274 -8.60 -8.39 24.07
C GLY A 274 -9.86 -9.20 23.80
N LEU A 275 -10.16 -9.51 22.53
CA LEU A 275 -11.31 -10.36 22.16
C LEU A 275 -11.19 -11.76 22.79
N ALA A 276 -9.99 -12.35 22.78
CA ALA A 276 -9.73 -13.63 23.44
C ALA A 276 -9.96 -13.56 24.96
N ARG A 277 -9.49 -12.51 25.64
CA ARG A 277 -9.69 -12.31 27.08
C ARG A 277 -11.12 -11.95 27.45
N LEU A 278 -11.86 -11.34 26.52
CA LEU A 278 -13.30 -11.21 26.66
C LEU A 278 -14.00 -12.54 26.50
N GLY A 279 -13.38 -13.62 25.99
CA GLY A 279 -13.99 -14.93 25.86
C GLY A 279 -14.73 -15.15 24.53
N VAL A 280 -14.29 -14.48 23.46
CA VAL A 280 -14.71 -14.83 22.09
C VAL A 280 -14.18 -16.24 21.73
N PRO A 281 -14.98 -17.12 21.11
CA PRO A 281 -14.54 -18.47 20.73
C PRO A 281 -13.29 -18.48 19.83
N ALA A 282 -12.42 -19.46 20.03
CA ALA A 282 -11.16 -19.58 19.28
C ALA A 282 -11.39 -19.75 17.76
N GLU A 283 -12.47 -20.40 17.36
CA GLU A 283 -12.88 -20.54 15.94
C GLU A 283 -13.21 -19.20 15.29
N GLU A 284 -13.91 -18.31 16.00
CA GLU A 284 -14.22 -16.96 15.54
C GLU A 284 -12.96 -16.09 15.45
N LEU A 285 -12.06 -16.21 16.45
CA LEU A 285 -10.77 -15.53 16.46
C LEU A 285 -9.84 -15.99 15.33
N ALA A 286 -9.90 -17.28 14.96
CA ALA A 286 -9.07 -17.83 13.90
C ALA A 286 -9.44 -17.30 12.50
N ALA A 287 -10.64 -16.76 12.31
CA ALA A 287 -11.10 -16.21 11.04
C ALA A 287 -10.51 -14.83 10.71
N PHE A 288 -9.94 -14.13 11.68
CA PHE A 288 -9.33 -12.81 11.50
C PHE A 288 -8.04 -12.85 10.65
N PRO A 289 -7.68 -11.75 9.97
CA PRO A 289 -6.42 -11.64 9.21
C PRO A 289 -5.19 -11.90 10.08
N GLU A 290 -4.13 -12.45 9.47
CA GLU A 290 -2.88 -12.81 10.17
C GLU A 290 -2.29 -11.61 10.93
N GLU A 291 -2.33 -10.43 10.33
CA GLU A 291 -1.83 -9.17 10.88
C GLU A 291 -2.48 -8.85 12.23
N PHE A 292 -3.81 -8.90 12.27
CA PHE A 292 -4.58 -8.63 13.48
C PHE A 292 -4.39 -9.72 14.54
N ARG A 293 -4.30 -10.99 14.12
CA ARG A 293 -4.11 -12.12 15.06
C ARG A 293 -2.74 -12.13 15.72
N GLU A 294 -1.68 -11.88 14.94
CA GLU A 294 -0.30 -11.86 15.45
C GLU A 294 -0.04 -10.62 16.32
N GLY A 295 -0.68 -9.49 15.99
CA GLY A 295 -0.49 -8.21 16.67
C GLY A 295 0.80 -7.51 16.25
N MET A 296 0.83 -6.19 16.43
CA MET A 296 1.86 -5.36 15.82
C MET A 296 3.26 -5.61 16.41
N TYR A 297 3.36 -5.95 17.71
CA TYR A 297 4.64 -6.25 18.36
C TYR A 297 5.40 -7.38 17.66
N ALA A 298 4.70 -8.48 17.35
CA ALA A 298 5.30 -9.63 16.66
C ALA A 298 5.71 -9.28 15.22
N ARG A 299 5.04 -8.29 14.62
CA ARG A 299 5.20 -7.90 13.22
C ARG A 299 6.14 -6.71 12.98
N GLU A 300 6.70 -6.09 14.01
CA GLU A 300 7.60 -4.94 13.84
C GLU A 300 8.79 -5.23 12.91
N HIS A 301 9.31 -6.46 12.91
CA HIS A 301 10.39 -6.85 12.00
C HIS A 301 9.98 -6.81 10.51
N VAL A 302 8.69 -6.97 10.22
CA VAL A 302 8.09 -6.84 8.88
C VAL A 302 7.85 -5.36 8.56
N LEU A 303 7.28 -4.62 9.51
CA LEU A 303 6.88 -3.21 9.33
C LEU A 303 8.06 -2.24 9.26
N SER A 304 9.16 -2.58 9.92
CA SER A 304 10.35 -1.75 10.07
C SER A 304 11.62 -2.59 9.87
N PRO A 305 11.88 -3.11 8.66
CA PRO A 305 13.01 -3.99 8.42
C PRO A 305 14.34 -3.31 8.78
N GLY A 306 15.13 -3.98 9.62
CA GLY A 306 16.42 -3.47 10.11
C GLY A 306 16.35 -2.59 11.38
N ARG A 307 15.16 -2.30 11.93
CA ARG A 307 15.01 -1.48 13.14
C ARG A 307 14.70 -2.27 14.43
N GLY A 308 14.10 -3.46 14.31
CA GLY A 308 13.76 -4.34 15.44
C GLY A 308 12.76 -3.74 16.44
N THR A 309 12.40 -4.48 17.49
CA THR A 309 11.47 -4.04 18.56
C THR A 309 12.15 -3.31 19.73
N GLY A 310 13.49 -3.24 19.74
CA GLY A 310 14.28 -2.55 20.77
C GLY A 310 13.89 -1.10 21.12
N PRO A 311 13.24 -0.29 20.24
CA PRO A 311 12.81 1.05 20.61
C PRO A 311 11.41 1.15 21.22
N TRP A 312 10.65 0.04 21.32
CA TRP A 312 9.27 0.05 21.82
C TRP A 312 9.21 0.26 23.34
N ARG A 313 8.18 0.95 23.80
CA ARG A 313 7.99 1.36 25.19
C ARG A 313 6.63 0.90 25.70
N ALA A 314 6.50 0.82 27.02
CA ALA A 314 5.21 0.61 27.67
C ALA A 314 4.15 1.61 27.15
N PRO A 315 2.89 1.17 26.94
CA PRO A 315 2.37 -0.15 27.26
C PRO A 315 2.55 -1.20 26.15
N PHE A 316 3.28 -0.92 25.08
CA PHE A 316 3.37 -1.79 23.90
C PHE A 316 4.61 -2.70 23.90
N ASP A 317 5.47 -2.63 24.91
CA ASP A 317 6.77 -3.31 25.00
C ASP A 317 6.70 -4.85 25.13
N ALA A 318 5.50 -5.45 25.05
CA ALA A 318 5.31 -6.90 24.99
C ALA A 318 4.08 -7.29 24.14
N PRO A 319 4.04 -8.51 23.58
CA PRO A 319 2.88 -9.02 22.86
C PRO A 319 1.62 -9.05 23.74
N GLY A 320 0.49 -8.58 23.20
CA GLY A 320 -0.80 -8.61 23.89
C GLY A 320 -0.80 -7.83 25.21
N ALA A 321 0.02 -6.79 25.30
CA ALA A 321 0.11 -5.93 26.48
C ALA A 321 -1.08 -4.96 26.63
N VAL A 322 -1.76 -4.66 25.52
CA VAL A 322 -2.96 -3.82 25.46
C VAL A 322 -4.14 -4.62 24.87
N ASP A 323 -5.29 -4.56 25.53
CA ASP A 323 -6.52 -5.24 25.12
C ASP A 323 -7.56 -4.30 24.53
N ILE A 324 -7.69 -3.11 25.11
CA ILE A 324 -8.69 -2.12 24.72
C ILE A 324 -8.02 -0.76 24.63
N VAL A 325 -8.36 0.02 23.62
CA VAL A 325 -8.03 1.44 23.51
C VAL A 325 -9.31 2.26 23.52
N LEU A 326 -9.32 3.32 24.34
CA LEU A 326 -10.31 4.38 24.27
C LEU A 326 -9.67 5.59 23.59
N LEU A 327 -10.30 6.11 22.54
CA LEU A 327 -9.89 7.32 21.85
C LEU A 327 -10.84 8.46 22.26
N LEU A 328 -10.39 9.30 23.18
CA LEU A 328 -11.12 10.49 23.63
C LEU A 328 -10.61 11.70 22.88
N SER A 329 -11.53 12.55 22.43
CA SER A 329 -11.18 13.84 21.82
C SER A 329 -12.22 14.89 22.22
N ALA A 330 -11.80 16.14 22.36
CA ALA A 330 -12.68 17.24 22.70
C ALA A 330 -12.21 18.56 22.09
N THR A 331 -13.11 19.54 22.03
CA THR A 331 -12.83 20.92 21.61
C THR A 331 -11.93 21.70 22.60
N GLY A 332 -11.61 21.13 23.76
CA GLY A 332 -10.66 21.69 24.71
C GLY A 332 -10.43 20.82 25.94
N ALA A 333 -9.35 21.11 26.68
CA ALA A 333 -8.95 20.38 27.89
C ALA A 333 -10.00 20.39 29.01
N GLY A 334 -10.79 21.47 29.13
CA GLY A 334 -11.83 21.57 30.18
C GLY A 334 -12.94 20.51 30.06
N GLU A 335 -13.23 20.05 28.85
CA GLU A 335 -14.17 18.93 28.58
C GLU A 335 -13.47 17.57 28.69
N LEU A 336 -12.21 17.49 28.22
CA LEU A 336 -11.45 16.24 28.14
C LEU A 336 -11.01 15.72 29.52
N GLU A 337 -10.39 16.56 30.35
CA GLU A 337 -9.74 16.11 31.58
C GLU A 337 -10.70 15.48 32.60
N PRO A 338 -11.87 16.09 32.92
CA PRO A 338 -12.80 15.49 33.86
C PRO A 338 -13.37 14.18 33.32
N TRP A 339 -13.62 14.10 32.00
CA TRP A 339 -14.17 12.91 31.37
C TRP A 339 -13.18 11.75 31.35
N LEU A 340 -11.92 12.03 31.00
CA LEU A 340 -10.85 11.04 31.06
C LEU A 340 -10.61 10.56 32.49
N ALA A 341 -10.60 11.47 33.47
CA ALA A 341 -10.44 11.11 34.88
C ALA A 341 -11.55 10.16 35.35
N ARG A 342 -12.82 10.43 34.97
CA ARG A 342 -13.95 9.54 35.27
C ARG A 342 -13.77 8.17 34.63
N LEU A 343 -13.53 8.09 33.32
CA LEU A 343 -13.37 6.80 32.62
C LEU A 343 -12.17 5.99 33.14
N ARG A 344 -11.08 6.67 33.51
CA ARG A 344 -9.91 6.04 34.14
C ARG A 344 -10.26 5.42 35.50
N ALA A 345 -10.99 6.15 36.34
CA ALA A 345 -11.44 5.66 37.64
C ALA A 345 -12.42 4.49 37.49
N GLU A 346 -13.44 4.62 36.64
CA GLU A 346 -14.42 3.54 36.38
C GLU A 346 -13.77 2.27 35.84
N ALA A 347 -12.77 2.41 34.96
CA ALA A 347 -12.01 1.26 34.47
C ALA A 347 -11.21 0.59 35.61
N ALA A 348 -10.53 1.37 36.45
CA ALA A 348 -9.78 0.85 37.59
C ALA A 348 -10.69 0.16 38.63
N ASP A 349 -11.87 0.73 38.89
CA ASP A 349 -12.85 0.24 39.87
C ASP A 349 -13.71 -0.92 39.34
N SER A 350 -13.65 -1.20 38.03
CA SER A 350 -14.44 -2.27 37.40
C SER A 350 -14.16 -3.68 37.97
N GLY A 351 -12.99 -3.88 38.58
CA GLY A 351 -12.52 -5.19 39.05
C GLY A 351 -12.17 -6.19 37.93
N GLY A 352 -12.22 -5.76 36.66
CA GLY A 352 -11.88 -6.61 35.50
C GLY A 352 -10.98 -5.93 34.46
N LEU A 353 -10.60 -4.68 34.70
CA LEU A 353 -9.72 -3.90 33.83
C LEU A 353 -8.58 -3.31 34.64
N ARG A 354 -7.44 -3.10 33.98
CA ARG A 354 -6.30 -2.36 34.50
C ARG A 354 -5.87 -1.34 33.47
N VAL A 355 -5.71 -0.09 33.89
CA VAL A 355 -5.08 0.95 33.07
C VAL A 355 -3.60 0.60 32.91
N VAL A 356 -3.14 0.44 31.68
CA VAL A 356 -1.74 0.07 31.37
C VAL A 356 -0.95 1.22 30.76
N GLY A 357 -1.62 2.23 30.21
CA GLY A 357 -0.96 3.40 29.70
C GLY A 357 -1.94 4.47 29.23
N GLU A 358 -1.37 5.62 28.93
CA GLU A 358 -2.07 6.78 28.42
C GLU A 358 -1.18 7.51 27.43
N GLN A 359 -1.75 8.05 26.36
CA GLN A 359 -1.07 8.98 25.47
C GLN A 359 -1.91 10.25 25.32
N ARG A 360 -1.23 11.39 25.27
CA ARG A 360 -1.84 12.70 25.05
C ARG A 360 -1.48 13.22 23.67
N GLY A 361 -2.42 13.87 23.02
CA GLY A 361 -2.18 14.54 21.76
C GLY A 361 -2.91 15.86 21.71
N ASP A 362 -2.29 16.83 21.05
CA ASP A 362 -2.83 18.16 20.88
C ASP A 362 -2.76 18.54 19.42
N ARG A 363 -3.83 19.17 18.95
CA ARG A 363 -3.83 19.72 17.61
C ARG A 363 -2.91 20.93 17.58
N MET A 364 -1.91 20.85 16.72
CA MET A 364 -0.91 21.89 16.59
C MET A 364 -1.24 22.77 15.39
N SER A 365 -1.56 24.03 15.66
CA SER A 365 -1.51 25.08 14.65
C SER A 365 -0.05 25.46 14.42
N ASP A 366 0.31 25.85 13.19
CA ASP A 366 1.62 26.41 12.87
C ASP A 366 1.91 27.60 13.79
N PRO A 367 2.84 27.48 14.76
CA PRO A 367 3.12 28.54 15.72
C PRO A 367 3.86 29.72 15.10
N GLU A 368 4.44 29.52 13.91
CA GLU A 368 5.28 30.48 13.20
C GLU A 368 4.57 31.05 11.96
N GLY A 369 3.46 30.45 11.57
CA GLY A 369 2.53 30.92 10.54
C GLY A 369 1.41 31.80 11.08
N ASP A 370 0.32 31.89 10.31
CA ASP A 370 -0.88 32.67 10.67
C ASP A 370 -1.81 31.95 11.68
N GLY A 371 -1.38 30.79 12.20
CA GLY A 371 -2.13 29.95 13.12
C GLY A 371 -3.31 29.18 12.52
N SER A 372 -3.57 29.31 11.22
CA SER A 372 -4.71 28.67 10.54
C SER A 372 -4.42 27.25 10.04
N THR A 373 -3.15 26.93 9.82
CA THR A 373 -2.69 25.66 9.26
C THR A 373 -2.34 24.67 10.35
N PHE A 374 -2.85 23.44 10.26
CA PHE A 374 -2.53 22.38 11.20
C PHE A 374 -1.33 21.59 10.74
N VAL A 375 -0.30 21.51 11.59
CA VAL A 375 1.01 20.96 11.23
C VAL A 375 1.40 19.76 12.09
N GLU A 376 2.31 18.94 11.57
CA GLU A 376 3.06 17.97 12.35
C GLU A 376 4.44 18.53 12.75
N HIS A 377 5.22 17.80 13.56
CA HIS A 377 6.44 18.32 14.19
C HIS A 377 7.59 18.66 13.24
N PHE A 378 7.63 18.09 12.04
CA PHE A 378 8.60 18.55 11.05
C PHE A 378 8.22 19.93 10.50
N GLY A 379 6.95 20.34 10.59
CA GLY A 379 6.41 21.65 10.19
C GLY A 379 5.59 21.63 8.91
N PHE A 380 5.07 20.47 8.50
CA PHE A 380 4.21 20.34 7.31
C PHE A 380 2.74 20.27 7.69
N ALA A 381 1.91 20.93 6.88
CA ALA A 381 0.46 20.79 6.96
C ALA A 381 0.03 19.33 6.78
N ASP A 382 -0.72 18.79 7.73
CA ASP A 382 -1.21 17.40 7.70
C ASP A 382 -2.75 17.33 7.64
N GLY A 383 -3.28 16.14 7.37
CA GLY A 383 -4.71 15.87 7.28
C GLY A 383 -5.35 16.26 5.94
N ILE A 384 -4.57 16.75 4.96
CA ILE A 384 -5.07 17.30 3.68
C ILE A 384 -5.70 16.23 2.79
N SER A 385 -4.94 15.16 2.48
CA SER A 385 -5.37 14.13 1.52
C SER A 385 -5.97 12.95 2.26
N GLN A 386 -7.30 12.89 2.29
CA GLN A 386 -8.09 11.80 2.84
C GLN A 386 -9.07 11.31 1.77
N PRO A 387 -9.21 10.00 1.54
CA PRO A 387 -10.29 9.51 0.70
C PRO A 387 -11.64 9.85 1.35
N ARG A 388 -12.66 10.08 0.51
CA ARG A 388 -14.05 10.22 0.94
C ARG A 388 -14.74 8.87 0.87
N VAL A 389 -15.63 8.60 1.82
CA VAL A 389 -16.45 7.38 1.82
C VAL A 389 -17.71 7.62 0.98
N ALA A 390 -17.94 6.77 -0.03
CA ALA A 390 -19.15 6.85 -0.84
C ALA A 390 -20.40 6.72 0.04
N GLY A 391 -21.40 7.57 -0.21
CA GLY A 391 -22.64 7.62 0.58
C GLY A 391 -22.53 8.37 1.90
N TYR A 392 -21.39 9.01 2.21
CA TYR A 392 -21.22 9.79 3.44
C TYR A 392 -20.60 11.18 3.19
N GLY A 393 -21.12 12.19 3.89
CA GLY A 393 -20.62 13.57 3.84
C GLY A 393 -21.04 14.37 2.60
N ARG A 394 -20.56 15.62 2.52
CA ARG A 394 -20.86 16.54 1.41
C ARG A 394 -20.08 16.19 0.15
N ASP A 395 -20.66 16.44 -1.01
CA ASP A 395 -19.98 16.23 -2.28
C ASP A 395 -18.94 17.32 -2.56
N THR A 396 -17.67 16.99 -2.35
CA THR A 396 -16.51 17.85 -2.61
C THR A 396 -15.48 17.14 -3.49
N PRO A 397 -14.65 17.88 -4.25
CA PRO A 397 -13.59 17.28 -5.07
C PRO A 397 -12.64 16.41 -4.24
N GLY A 398 -12.32 15.22 -4.71
CA GLY A 398 -11.41 14.28 -4.04
C GLY A 398 -11.63 12.83 -4.48
N GLU A 399 -10.75 11.93 -4.03
CA GLU A 399 -10.89 10.50 -4.26
C GLU A 399 -12.03 9.94 -3.40
N VAL A 400 -13.08 9.41 -4.04
CA VAL A 400 -14.20 8.74 -3.37
C VAL A 400 -14.00 7.23 -3.46
N LEU A 401 -14.13 6.51 -2.36
CA LEU A 401 -14.00 5.05 -2.31
C LEU A 401 -15.28 4.38 -1.81
N PRO A 402 -15.57 3.15 -2.25
CA PRO A 402 -16.64 2.33 -1.67
C PRO A 402 -16.43 2.17 -0.15
N PRO A 403 -17.51 2.10 0.63
CA PRO A 403 -17.41 2.03 2.08
C PRO A 403 -16.70 0.78 2.59
N GLY A 404 -16.70 -0.33 1.83
CA GLY A 404 -15.96 -1.55 2.19
C GLY A 404 -14.45 -1.37 2.33
N GLU A 405 -13.86 -0.29 1.78
CA GLU A 405 -12.44 0.02 2.06
C GLU A 405 -12.19 0.40 3.52
N PHE A 406 -13.22 0.76 4.29
CA PHE A 406 -13.09 1.23 5.67
C PHE A 406 -14.08 0.59 6.64
N VAL A 407 -15.22 0.09 6.15
CA VAL A 407 -16.31 -0.48 6.96
C VAL A 407 -16.52 -1.93 6.55
N LEU A 408 -16.30 -2.83 7.51
CA LEU A 408 -16.48 -4.26 7.35
C LEU A 408 -17.96 -4.61 7.10
N GLY A 409 -18.19 -5.64 6.29
CA GLY A 409 -19.52 -6.07 5.86
C GLY A 409 -20.07 -5.32 4.65
N LEU A 410 -19.34 -4.34 4.10
CA LEU A 410 -19.74 -3.57 2.93
C LEU A 410 -18.85 -3.82 1.70
N PRO A 411 -19.33 -3.53 0.48
CA PRO A 411 -18.55 -3.73 -0.75
C PRO A 411 -17.34 -2.80 -0.87
N ASP A 412 -16.20 -3.34 -1.28
CA ASP A 412 -14.93 -2.64 -1.49
C ASP A 412 -14.70 -2.26 -2.98
N VAL A 413 -13.52 -1.74 -3.33
CA VAL A 413 -13.18 -1.30 -4.71
C VAL A 413 -13.09 -2.44 -5.71
N ASP A 414 -12.94 -3.67 -5.24
CA ASP A 414 -12.97 -4.88 -6.06
C ASP A 414 -14.39 -5.44 -6.21
N GLY A 415 -15.36 -4.91 -5.47
CA GLY A 415 -16.73 -5.41 -5.41
C GLY A 415 -16.89 -6.60 -4.46
N ASP A 416 -15.84 -6.97 -3.73
CA ASP A 416 -15.89 -7.97 -2.68
C ASP A 416 -16.45 -7.35 -1.38
N VAL A 417 -17.02 -8.18 -0.51
CA VAL A 417 -17.47 -7.72 0.81
C VAL A 417 -16.31 -7.75 1.80
N ALA A 418 -15.99 -6.61 2.38
CA ALA A 418 -14.91 -6.48 3.35
C ALA A 418 -15.17 -7.36 4.57
N GLY A 419 -14.19 -8.18 4.95
CA GLY A 419 -14.34 -9.11 6.06
C GLY A 419 -15.41 -10.19 5.85
N ARG A 420 -15.73 -10.58 4.61
CA ARG A 420 -16.76 -11.61 4.30
C ARG A 420 -16.60 -12.94 5.06
N THR A 421 -15.38 -13.28 5.46
CA THR A 421 -15.07 -14.52 6.20
C THR A 421 -15.14 -14.35 7.71
N LEU A 422 -15.35 -13.12 8.20
CA LEU A 422 -15.38 -12.81 9.62
C LEU A 422 -16.76 -13.11 10.22
N PRO A 423 -16.83 -13.42 11.52
CA PRO A 423 -18.09 -13.60 12.22
C PRO A 423 -18.94 -12.32 12.14
N PRO A 424 -20.17 -12.36 11.57
CA PRO A 424 -20.98 -11.17 11.40
C PRO A 424 -21.31 -10.46 12.72
N GLY A 425 -21.46 -11.22 13.81
CA GLY A 425 -21.71 -10.67 15.16
C GLY A 425 -20.57 -9.84 15.75
N LEU A 426 -19.36 -9.91 15.17
CA LEU A 426 -18.19 -9.13 15.59
C LEU A 426 -17.78 -8.08 14.56
N ALA A 427 -17.88 -8.42 13.27
CA ALA A 427 -17.27 -7.64 12.20
C ALA A 427 -18.20 -6.62 11.55
N ARG A 428 -19.52 -6.86 11.54
CA ARG A 428 -20.48 -6.00 10.84
C ARG A 428 -20.36 -4.53 11.28
N ASN A 429 -20.30 -3.61 10.32
CA ASN A 429 -20.17 -2.17 10.52
C ASN A 429 -18.94 -1.75 11.35
N GLY A 430 -18.03 -2.67 11.61
CA GLY A 430 -16.77 -2.42 12.28
C GLY A 430 -15.69 -1.94 11.31
N SER A 431 -14.50 -1.70 11.85
CA SER A 431 -13.30 -1.34 11.11
C SER A 431 -12.05 -1.83 11.84
N TYR A 432 -10.91 -1.86 11.18
CA TYR A 432 -9.63 -2.00 11.87
C TYR A 432 -9.02 -0.62 12.11
N LEU A 433 -8.48 -0.45 13.31
CA LEU A 433 -7.66 0.68 13.71
C LEU A 433 -6.20 0.24 13.80
N VAL A 434 -5.36 0.90 13.04
CA VAL A 434 -3.90 0.85 13.18
C VAL A 434 -3.47 1.98 14.09
N TYR A 435 -2.81 1.63 15.21
CA TYR A 435 -2.25 2.61 16.14
C TYR A 435 -0.72 2.53 16.14
N ARG A 436 -0.02 3.66 15.96
CA ARG A 436 1.44 3.74 16.15
C ARG A 436 1.82 5.03 16.87
N LYS A 437 2.67 4.93 17.89
CA LYS A 437 3.38 6.07 18.47
C LYS A 437 4.68 6.28 17.69
N LEU A 438 4.74 7.34 16.88
CA LEU A 438 5.86 7.65 16.01
C LEU A 438 6.61 8.87 16.56
N GLU A 439 7.77 8.65 17.17
CA GLU A 439 8.64 9.72 17.67
C GLU A 439 9.40 10.37 16.51
N GLN A 440 9.47 11.70 16.48
CA GLN A 440 10.04 12.49 15.39
C GLN A 440 11.29 13.25 15.86
N ASP A 441 12.42 13.00 15.21
CA ASP A 441 13.70 13.68 15.46
C ASP A 441 13.79 14.95 14.60
N VAL A 442 13.13 16.01 15.08
CA VAL A 442 13.06 17.32 14.40
C VAL A 442 14.44 17.95 14.20
N PRO A 443 15.35 17.97 15.20
CA PRO A 443 16.72 18.44 15.00
C PRO A 443 17.44 17.68 13.88
N ALA A 444 17.39 16.34 13.85
CA ALA A 444 18.03 15.55 12.80
C ALA A 444 17.46 15.86 11.42
N PHE A 445 16.14 16.06 11.30
CA PHE A 445 15.52 16.43 10.04
C PHE A 445 16.03 17.79 9.54
N ARG A 446 16.12 18.79 10.42
CA ARG A 446 16.65 20.14 10.11
C ARG A 446 18.13 20.10 9.73
N GLU A 447 18.96 19.37 10.48
CA GLU A 447 20.37 19.17 10.17
C GLU A 447 20.55 18.52 8.79
N MET A 448 19.78 17.47 8.51
CA MET A 448 19.84 16.72 7.26
C MET A 448 19.46 17.59 6.04
N THR A 449 18.39 18.39 6.14
CA THR A 449 17.97 19.25 5.02
C THR A 449 18.92 20.42 4.82
N ALA A 450 19.44 21.02 5.89
CA ALA A 450 20.43 22.08 5.83
C ALA A 450 21.75 21.63 5.17
N ALA A 451 22.19 20.40 5.43
CA ALA A 451 23.45 19.87 4.89
C ALA A 451 23.52 19.81 3.35
N VAL A 452 22.36 19.75 2.68
CA VAL A 452 22.26 19.70 1.21
C VAL A 452 21.64 20.95 0.60
N ALA A 453 21.26 21.94 1.42
CA ALA A 453 20.51 23.12 1.04
C ALA A 453 21.21 24.00 -0.02
N ALA A 454 22.55 24.05 -0.01
CA ALA A 454 23.32 24.90 -0.93
C ALA A 454 23.08 24.59 -2.43
N GLY A 455 22.58 23.39 -2.75
CA GLY A 455 22.24 22.99 -4.12
C GLY A 455 20.84 23.41 -4.59
N PHE A 456 20.04 24.05 -3.73
CA PHE A 456 18.62 24.34 -3.96
C PHE A 456 18.33 25.83 -3.77
N ALA A 457 17.55 26.42 -4.67
CA ALA A 457 17.24 27.86 -4.65
C ALA A 457 16.45 28.26 -3.38
N GLY A 458 15.47 27.45 -2.96
CA GLY A 458 14.75 27.60 -1.69
C GLY A 458 15.46 26.97 -0.49
N GLY A 459 16.74 26.61 -0.62
CA GLY A 459 17.56 26.08 0.46
C GLY A 459 16.99 24.81 1.09
N ALA A 460 16.99 24.75 2.42
CA ALA A 460 16.58 23.58 3.19
C ALA A 460 15.07 23.27 3.04
N ASP A 461 14.23 24.27 2.79
CA ASP A 461 12.79 24.06 2.64
C ASP A 461 12.44 23.39 1.31
N ASP A 462 13.15 23.70 0.22
CA ASP A 462 12.99 22.97 -1.05
C ASP A 462 13.39 21.50 -0.91
N VAL A 463 14.46 21.22 -0.16
CA VAL A 463 14.90 19.85 0.16
C VAL A 463 13.81 19.13 0.95
N ALA A 464 13.32 19.76 2.02
CA ALA A 464 12.27 19.21 2.87
C ALA A 464 10.99 18.95 2.07
N ALA A 465 10.58 19.91 1.23
CA ALA A 465 9.42 19.78 0.36
C ALA A 465 9.61 18.69 -0.71
N GLY A 466 10.82 18.48 -1.22
CA GLY A 466 11.14 17.38 -2.11
C GLY A 466 11.04 16.00 -1.45
N LEU A 467 11.42 15.89 -0.17
CA LEU A 467 11.31 14.66 0.61
C LEU A 467 9.86 14.33 0.99
N VAL A 468 9.06 15.32 1.33
CA VAL A 468 7.64 15.14 1.68
C VAL A 468 6.77 15.03 0.43
N GLY A 469 7.06 15.83 -0.60
CA GLY A 469 6.27 16.01 -1.81
C GLY A 469 5.22 17.12 -1.71
N ARG A 470 5.29 17.95 -0.65
CA ARG A 470 4.46 19.14 -0.42
C ARG A 470 5.29 20.26 0.17
N ARG A 471 4.86 21.51 -0.02
CA ARG A 471 5.34 22.67 0.75
C ARG A 471 4.81 22.62 2.18
N ARG A 472 5.34 23.48 3.05
CA ARG A 472 4.97 23.59 4.48
C ARG A 472 3.48 23.86 4.68
N ASP A 473 2.93 24.75 3.87
CA ASP A 473 1.49 25.10 3.82
C ASP A 473 0.59 23.98 3.27
N GLY A 474 1.19 22.88 2.78
CA GLY A 474 0.47 21.75 2.22
C GLY A 474 0.28 21.78 0.71
N GLU A 475 0.74 22.81 -0.01
CA GLU A 475 0.67 22.85 -1.46
C GLU A 475 1.41 21.64 -2.06
N LEU A 476 0.78 20.95 -3.04
CA LEU A 476 1.39 19.78 -3.66
C LEU A 476 2.56 20.19 -4.55
N LEU A 477 3.72 19.53 -4.39
CA LEU A 477 4.87 19.80 -5.23
C LEU A 477 4.64 19.26 -6.65
N ALA A 478 4.91 20.08 -7.67
CA ALA A 478 4.77 19.71 -9.07
C ALA A 478 6.04 20.06 -9.87
N PRO A 479 6.78 19.07 -10.42
CA PRO A 479 6.55 17.63 -10.29
C PRO A 479 6.92 17.11 -8.90
N CYS A 480 6.11 16.17 -8.37
CA CYS A 480 6.38 15.51 -7.09
C CYS A 480 7.45 14.40 -7.27
N PRO A 481 8.58 14.39 -6.52
CA PRO A 481 9.60 13.36 -6.64
C PRO A 481 9.06 11.95 -6.40
N ALA A 482 9.57 10.95 -7.15
CA ALA A 482 9.11 9.56 -7.04
C ALA A 482 9.35 8.95 -5.64
N ALA A 483 10.39 9.41 -4.94
CA ALA A 483 10.71 8.97 -3.59
C ALA A 483 9.98 9.77 -2.49
N ALA A 484 9.24 10.83 -2.86
CA ALA A 484 8.58 11.70 -1.89
C ALA A 484 7.49 10.97 -1.10
N HIS A 485 7.39 11.26 0.18
CA HIS A 485 6.49 10.59 1.12
C HIS A 485 5.06 10.47 0.62
N VAL A 486 4.45 11.58 0.19
CA VAL A 486 3.05 11.57 -0.28
C VAL A 486 2.86 10.75 -1.55
N ARG A 487 3.89 10.63 -2.41
CA ARG A 487 3.84 9.84 -3.64
C ARG A 487 4.08 8.36 -3.39
N ARG A 488 4.88 8.02 -2.38
CA ARG A 488 5.05 6.65 -1.89
C ARG A 488 3.76 6.15 -1.23
N ALA A 489 3.17 6.95 -0.34
CA ALA A 489 1.99 6.58 0.42
C ALA A 489 0.70 6.58 -0.43
N ASN A 490 0.58 7.45 -1.44
CA ASN A 490 -0.47 7.38 -2.45
C ASN A 490 0.14 7.63 -3.84
N PRO A 491 0.44 6.56 -4.60
CA PRO A 491 1.01 6.67 -5.95
C PRO A 491 0.06 7.24 -6.99
N ARG A 492 -1.24 7.37 -6.67
CA ARG A 492 -2.30 7.77 -7.60
C ARG A 492 -2.27 6.89 -8.85
N GLY A 493 -2.25 7.48 -10.05
CA GLY A 493 -2.11 6.74 -11.31
C GLY A 493 -0.66 6.37 -11.70
N ALA A 494 0.35 6.57 -10.83
CA ALA A 494 1.75 6.45 -11.25
C ALA A 494 2.28 5.01 -11.38
N LEU A 495 1.58 3.99 -10.85
CA LEU A 495 2.01 2.59 -10.91
C LEU A 495 1.34 1.81 -12.05
N PRO A 496 2.01 0.78 -12.61
CA PRO A 496 1.38 -0.18 -13.52
C PRO A 496 0.17 -0.85 -12.85
N GLY A 497 -1.00 -0.82 -13.50
CA GLY A 497 -2.29 -1.23 -12.90
C GLY A 497 -3.24 -0.06 -12.63
N GLY A 498 -2.76 1.19 -12.77
CA GLY A 498 -3.57 2.40 -12.75
C GLY A 498 -4.20 2.71 -11.39
N GLU A 499 -5.14 3.64 -11.36
CA GLU A 499 -5.72 4.17 -10.12
C GLU A 499 -6.44 3.10 -9.29
N LYS A 500 -7.01 2.06 -9.92
CA LYS A 500 -7.69 0.97 -9.18
C LYS A 500 -6.73 0.28 -8.20
N LEU A 501 -5.48 0.02 -8.64
CA LEU A 501 -4.47 -0.59 -7.78
C LEU A 501 -4.18 0.33 -6.59
N SER A 502 -3.95 1.61 -6.82
CA SER A 502 -3.62 2.53 -5.72
C SER A 502 -4.78 2.72 -4.74
N ARG A 503 -6.01 2.77 -5.25
CA ARG A 503 -7.24 3.04 -4.49
C ARG A 503 -7.55 1.99 -3.42
N ARG A 504 -7.25 0.71 -3.67
CA ARG A 504 -7.50 -0.40 -2.71
C ARG A 504 -6.58 -0.41 -1.48
N HIS A 505 -5.54 0.42 -1.51
CA HIS A 505 -4.51 0.51 -0.47
C HIS A 505 -4.64 1.79 0.38
N LEU A 506 -5.58 2.68 0.03
CA LEU A 506 -5.77 3.94 0.75
C LEU A 506 -6.35 3.70 2.13
N MET A 507 -6.03 4.58 3.07
CA MET A 507 -6.47 4.51 4.46
C MET A 507 -6.99 5.88 4.93
N LEU A 508 -7.87 5.88 5.93
CA LEU A 508 -8.34 7.10 6.58
C LEU A 508 -7.45 7.42 7.77
N ARG A 509 -6.61 8.44 7.66
CA ARG A 509 -5.71 8.85 8.77
C ARG A 509 -6.45 9.74 9.75
N ARG A 510 -6.24 9.51 11.04
CA ARG A 510 -6.89 10.20 12.17
C ARG A 510 -5.87 10.61 13.24
N GLY A 511 -4.58 10.66 12.85
CA GLY A 511 -3.49 10.91 13.78
C GLY A 511 -3.52 12.31 14.39
N ILE A 512 -2.82 12.46 15.51
CA ILE A 512 -2.67 13.73 16.23
C ILE A 512 -1.24 13.87 16.76
N PRO A 513 -0.61 15.05 16.69
CA PRO A 513 0.71 15.28 17.29
C PRO A 513 0.71 15.08 18.81
N TYR A 514 1.87 14.70 19.37
CA TYR A 514 2.13 14.69 20.81
C TYR A 514 3.44 15.41 21.13
N GLY A 515 3.55 15.94 22.34
CA GLY A 515 4.76 16.59 22.82
C GLY A 515 4.93 18.05 22.34
N PRO A 516 5.88 18.79 22.93
CA PRO A 516 6.03 20.22 22.68
C PRO A 516 6.63 20.52 21.30
N TRP A 517 6.16 21.61 20.68
CA TRP A 517 6.77 22.18 19.49
C TRP A 517 8.22 22.60 19.76
N LEU A 518 9.10 22.35 18.80
CA LEU A 518 10.47 22.86 18.81
C LEU A 518 10.56 24.09 17.90
N PRO A 519 10.72 25.33 18.43
CA PRO A 519 10.81 26.53 17.60
C PRO A 519 11.93 26.47 16.55
N SER A 520 11.74 27.14 15.43
CA SER A 520 12.75 27.25 14.38
C SER A 520 14.01 27.93 14.91
N GLY A 521 15.18 27.38 14.56
CA GLY A 521 16.49 27.83 15.04
C GLY A 521 16.81 27.48 16.50
N ALA A 522 15.87 26.93 17.28
CA ALA A 522 16.16 26.47 18.63
C ALA A 522 17.07 25.22 18.61
N PRO A 523 17.99 25.07 19.60
CA PRO A 523 18.80 23.86 19.73
C PRO A 523 17.92 22.66 20.06
N ALA A 524 18.48 21.45 19.90
CA ALA A 524 17.81 20.24 20.36
C ALA A 524 17.48 20.34 21.86
N ASP A 525 16.24 20.06 22.20
CA ASP A 525 15.74 19.87 23.55
C ASP A 525 15.34 18.39 23.67
N ASP A 526 15.79 17.71 24.73
CA ASP A 526 15.60 16.26 24.92
C ASP A 526 14.13 15.82 25.10
N ALA A 527 13.17 16.70 24.78
CA ALA A 527 11.75 16.45 24.88
C ALA A 527 11.25 15.48 23.79
N GLU A 528 10.39 14.56 24.21
CA GLU A 528 9.74 13.61 23.31
C GLU A 528 8.61 14.28 22.55
N ARG A 529 8.65 14.13 21.24
CA ARG A 529 7.64 14.66 20.33
C ARG A 529 7.41 13.74 19.16
N GLY A 530 6.23 13.84 18.56
CA GLY A 530 5.94 13.12 17.34
C GLY A 530 4.46 13.01 17.03
N LEU A 531 4.07 11.91 16.40
CA LEU A 531 2.72 11.66 15.93
C LEU A 531 2.14 10.41 16.58
N LEU A 532 0.95 10.53 17.17
CA LEU A 532 0.09 9.38 17.44
C LEU A 532 -0.63 9.05 16.13
N PHE A 533 -0.01 8.21 15.31
CA PHE A 533 -0.56 7.79 14.04
C PHE A 533 -1.72 6.84 14.26
N LEU A 534 -2.87 7.20 13.68
CA LEU A 534 -4.10 6.43 13.67
C LEU A 534 -4.52 6.26 12.22
N ALA A 535 -4.80 5.03 11.78
CA ALA A 535 -5.40 4.79 10.48
C ALA A 535 -6.56 3.80 10.59
N VAL A 536 -7.67 4.14 9.94
CA VAL A 536 -8.88 3.31 9.82
C VAL A 536 -8.83 2.62 8.45
N VAL A 537 -8.97 1.28 8.47
CA VAL A 537 -8.82 0.39 7.31
C VAL A 537 -9.81 -0.77 7.38
N GLY A 538 -10.27 -1.26 6.24
CA GLY A 538 -11.08 -2.48 6.12
C GLY A 538 -10.25 -3.77 6.13
N ASP A 539 -8.97 -3.68 5.76
CA ASP A 539 -8.02 -4.80 5.75
C ASP A 539 -6.59 -4.29 6.07
N PRO A 540 -6.05 -4.60 7.26
CA PRO A 540 -4.74 -4.09 7.69
C PRO A 540 -3.59 -4.61 6.82
N GLY A 541 -3.69 -5.84 6.29
CA GLY A 541 -2.68 -6.43 5.41
C GLY A 541 -2.68 -5.77 4.03
N ARG A 542 -3.86 -5.65 3.42
CA ARG A 542 -4.03 -5.02 2.10
C ARG A 542 -3.74 -3.53 2.12
N GLN A 543 -4.05 -2.80 3.20
CA GLN A 543 -3.91 -1.35 3.24
C GLN A 543 -2.63 -0.93 3.97
N PHE A 544 -2.64 -0.97 5.31
CA PHE A 544 -1.54 -0.41 6.08
C PHE A 544 -0.21 -1.15 5.88
N GLU A 545 -0.18 -2.47 6.05
CA GLU A 545 1.06 -3.24 5.95
C GLU A 545 1.61 -3.22 4.53
N PHE A 546 0.76 -3.38 3.51
CA PHE A 546 1.18 -3.29 2.12
C PHE A 546 1.82 -1.94 1.80
N VAL A 547 1.19 -0.82 2.17
CA VAL A 547 1.80 0.51 1.97
C VAL A 547 3.13 0.59 2.71
N GLN A 548 3.16 0.21 3.99
CA GLN A 548 4.35 0.28 4.84
C GLN A 548 5.52 -0.56 4.31
N THR A 549 5.26 -1.75 3.77
CA THR A 549 6.29 -2.72 3.38
C THR A 549 6.66 -2.62 1.90
N GLU A 550 5.67 -2.56 1.02
CA GLU A 550 5.86 -2.63 -0.43
C GLU A 550 6.07 -1.25 -1.06
N TRP A 551 5.57 -0.18 -0.44
CA TRP A 551 5.71 1.17 -0.99
C TRP A 551 6.66 2.07 -0.23
N MET A 552 6.67 1.99 1.10
CA MET A 552 7.54 2.81 1.93
C MET A 552 8.90 2.15 2.14
N ALA A 553 8.93 0.85 2.46
CA ALA A 553 10.19 0.12 2.72
C ALA A 553 10.86 -0.48 1.46
N ASP A 554 10.22 -0.45 0.28
CA ASP A 554 10.82 -0.86 -0.99
C ASP A 554 10.68 0.22 -2.09
N GLY A 555 11.78 0.54 -2.76
CA GLY A 555 11.89 1.48 -3.87
C GLY A 555 11.51 0.92 -5.23
N ASN A 556 11.41 -0.41 -5.37
CA ASN A 556 11.29 -1.06 -6.67
C ASN A 556 10.05 -0.63 -7.45
N ALA A 557 8.88 -0.53 -6.81
CA ALA A 557 7.64 -0.09 -7.45
C ALA A 557 7.75 1.31 -8.09
N PHE A 558 8.64 2.16 -7.57
CA PHE A 558 8.85 3.54 -8.00
C PHE A 558 10.12 3.73 -8.85
N GLY A 559 10.75 2.63 -9.28
CA GLY A 559 12.01 2.67 -10.03
C GLY A 559 13.19 3.20 -9.21
N ARG A 560 13.14 3.06 -7.88
CA ARG A 560 14.16 3.57 -6.93
C ARG A 560 15.02 2.47 -6.30
N GLY A 561 14.88 1.22 -6.76
CA GLY A 561 15.67 0.10 -6.26
C GLY A 561 15.49 -0.09 -4.75
N ARG A 562 16.56 0.03 -3.99
CA ARG A 562 16.56 -0.18 -2.52
C ARG A 562 16.30 1.09 -1.70
N GLU A 563 15.98 2.22 -2.33
CA GLU A 563 15.63 3.44 -1.59
C GLU A 563 14.34 3.23 -0.80
N GLN A 564 14.38 3.59 0.48
CA GLN A 564 13.23 3.61 1.37
C GLN A 564 12.69 5.04 1.51
N ASP A 565 11.44 5.19 1.92
CA ASP A 565 10.89 6.48 2.31
C ASP A 565 11.66 7.08 3.51
N VAL A 566 11.79 8.41 3.50
CA VAL A 566 12.61 9.17 4.47
C VAL A 566 12.18 8.97 5.93
N PHE A 567 10.90 8.74 6.17
CA PHE A 567 10.33 8.62 7.51
C PHE A 567 10.19 7.15 7.94
N THR A 568 10.50 6.18 7.07
CA THR A 568 10.41 4.75 7.41
C THR A 568 11.77 4.06 7.42
N THR A 569 12.74 4.62 6.69
CA THR A 569 14.11 4.08 6.54
C THR A 569 14.87 3.88 7.84
N ALA A 570 15.52 2.73 8.04
CA ALA A 570 16.43 2.49 9.17
C ALA A 570 17.65 3.43 9.23
N GLY A 571 17.88 4.23 8.19
CA GLY A 571 19.07 5.06 8.05
C GLY A 571 20.35 4.22 7.84
N GLY A 572 21.50 4.85 8.05
CA GLY A 572 22.82 4.20 8.02
C GLY A 572 23.66 4.51 6.78
N PRO A 573 24.88 3.93 6.67
CA PRO A 573 25.93 4.35 5.73
C PRO A 573 25.59 4.31 4.23
N GLY A 574 24.50 3.63 3.85
CA GLY A 574 24.02 3.56 2.46
C GLY A 574 22.61 4.12 2.24
N ALA A 575 21.94 4.59 3.31
CA ALA A 575 20.60 5.13 3.21
C ALA A 575 20.65 6.55 2.64
N ARG A 576 19.99 6.74 1.51
CA ARG A 576 19.93 8.03 0.81
C ARG A 576 18.69 8.11 -0.06
N ILE A 577 18.27 9.32 -0.36
CA ILE A 577 17.10 9.61 -1.18
C ILE A 577 17.50 10.51 -2.33
N LEU A 578 17.13 10.13 -3.54
CA LEU A 578 17.36 10.95 -4.73
C LEU A 578 16.23 11.98 -4.87
N LEU A 579 16.58 13.25 -4.68
CA LEU A 579 15.74 14.37 -5.10
C LEU A 579 15.99 14.65 -6.58
N THR A 580 14.96 14.43 -7.39
CA THR A 580 15.00 14.68 -8.84
C THR A 580 14.84 16.17 -9.11
N GLY A 581 15.77 16.77 -9.85
CA GLY A 581 15.80 18.20 -10.16
C GLY A 581 17.07 18.58 -10.95
N SER A 582 17.33 19.87 -11.09
CA SER A 582 18.55 20.40 -11.69
C SER A 582 19.25 21.38 -10.72
N PRO A 583 20.35 20.97 -10.06
CA PRO A 583 20.96 19.64 -10.14
C PRO A 583 20.21 18.59 -9.31
N PRO A 584 20.25 17.30 -9.70
CA PRO A 584 19.77 16.22 -8.84
C PRO A 584 20.71 16.07 -7.65
N ALA A 585 20.16 15.78 -6.47
CA ALA A 585 20.95 15.61 -5.25
C ALA A 585 20.54 14.34 -4.49
N TYR A 586 21.53 13.68 -3.89
CA TYR A 586 21.28 12.63 -2.91
C TYR A 586 21.26 13.24 -1.52
N VAL A 587 20.18 13.01 -0.79
CA VAL A 587 20.05 13.37 0.63
C VAL A 587 20.43 12.14 1.45
N PRO A 588 21.58 12.14 2.16
CA PRO A 588 21.96 11.03 3.03
C PRO A 588 21.03 10.99 4.25
N VAL A 589 20.66 9.78 4.68
CA VAL A 589 19.84 9.57 5.89
C VAL A 589 20.67 8.76 6.89
N PRO A 590 21.57 9.41 7.66
CA PRO A 590 22.54 8.71 8.50
C PRO A 590 21.88 7.96 9.66
N ARG A 591 20.74 8.44 10.15
CA ARG A 591 19.94 7.86 11.23
C ARG A 591 18.44 7.96 10.91
N PRO A 592 17.60 7.14 11.53
CA PRO A 592 16.15 7.32 11.56
C PRO A 592 15.69 8.72 11.93
N LEU A 593 14.78 9.30 11.14
CA LEU A 593 14.10 10.56 11.50
C LEU A 593 12.80 10.31 12.27
N VAL A 594 12.19 9.15 12.05
CA VAL A 594 11.02 8.70 12.80
C VAL A 594 11.32 7.34 13.40
N THR A 595 10.91 7.14 14.65
CA THR A 595 11.07 5.90 15.40
C THR A 595 9.73 5.43 15.96
N CYS A 596 9.31 4.21 15.62
CA CYS A 596 8.14 3.59 16.22
C CYS A 596 8.46 3.23 17.67
N ARG A 597 7.72 3.82 18.63
CA ARG A 597 7.83 3.58 20.07
C ARG A 597 6.79 2.61 20.60
N GLY A 598 5.95 2.07 19.73
CA GLY A 598 4.89 1.13 20.10
C GLY A 598 3.67 1.29 19.21
N GLY A 599 2.85 0.25 19.17
CA GLY A 599 1.62 0.23 18.42
C GLY A 599 0.87 -1.08 18.57
N GLU A 600 -0.36 -1.12 18.08
CA GLU A 600 -1.18 -2.32 18.04
C GLU A 600 -2.27 -2.19 16.97
N TYR A 601 -2.80 -3.33 16.52
CA TYR A 601 -4.01 -3.40 15.72
C TYR A 601 -5.23 -3.63 16.62
N PHE A 602 -6.28 -2.84 16.40
CA PHE A 602 -7.55 -2.96 17.12
C PHE A 602 -8.70 -3.17 16.14
N LEU A 603 -9.67 -4.00 16.51
CA LEU A 603 -10.99 -4.02 15.90
C LEU A 603 -11.82 -2.92 16.56
N MET A 604 -12.36 -1.99 15.78
CA MET A 604 -13.41 -1.08 16.19
C MET A 604 -14.75 -1.73 15.83
N PRO A 605 -15.42 -2.44 16.76
CA PRO A 605 -16.69 -3.10 16.45
C PRO A 605 -17.77 -2.05 16.16
N GLY A 606 -18.80 -2.45 15.38
CA GLY A 606 -20.07 -1.72 15.35
C GLY A 606 -20.69 -1.65 16.74
N LEU A 607 -21.56 -0.67 17.00
CA LEU A 607 -22.13 -0.44 18.33
C LEU A 607 -23.00 -1.62 18.80
N ASP A 608 -23.70 -2.30 17.90
CA ASP A 608 -24.45 -3.51 18.23
C ASP A 608 -23.53 -4.68 18.59
N ALA A 609 -22.45 -4.86 17.84
CA ALA A 609 -21.41 -5.85 18.17
C ALA A 609 -20.74 -5.53 19.53
N LEU A 610 -20.47 -4.26 19.81
CA LEU A 610 -19.93 -3.80 21.09
C LEU A 610 -20.91 -4.11 22.25
N ARG A 611 -22.21 -3.84 22.07
CA ARG A 611 -23.26 -4.18 23.04
C ARG A 611 -23.35 -5.69 23.24
N ALA A 612 -23.21 -6.49 22.18
CA ALA A 612 -23.22 -7.96 22.24
C ALA A 612 -22.01 -8.50 23.01
N LEU A 613 -20.81 -7.95 22.80
CA LEU A 613 -19.61 -8.28 23.58
C LEU A 613 -19.78 -8.00 25.08
N GLY A 614 -20.54 -6.96 25.44
CA GLY A 614 -20.93 -6.69 26.83
C GLY A 614 -22.05 -7.59 27.38
N LYS A 615 -22.73 -8.36 26.51
CA LYS A 615 -23.84 -9.26 26.86
C LYS A 615 -23.43 -10.69 27.15
N SER A 616 -22.52 -11.24 26.36
CA SER A 616 -22.11 -12.63 26.47
C SER A 616 -21.72 -12.95 27.92
N GLY A 617 -22.25 -14.03 28.48
CA GLY A 617 -22.12 -14.41 29.87
C GLY A 617 -22.99 -15.61 30.12
#